data_AF-Q8K514-F1
#
_entry.id   AF-Q8K514-F1
#
_cell.length_a   1.000
_cell.length_b   1.000
_cell.length_c   1.000
_cell.angle_alpha   90.00
_cell.angle_beta   90.00
_cell.angle_gamma   90.00
#
_symmetry.space_group_name_H-M   'P 1'
#
loop_
_entity.id
_entity.type
_entity.pdbx_description
1 polymer ?
#
loop_
_entity_poly.entity_id
_entity_poly.type
_entity_poly.pdbx_seq_one_letter_code
_entity_poly.pdbx_strand_id
1 'polypeptide(L)'
;YGCIIASILHMRSAEGKRKAFSTCSSHLIVVSVYYSSVFCAYVSPASSYSPERSKFTSVLYSVLSPTLNPLIYTLRNKDVKLALRRLLPSF
;
A
#
# COMPACT_ATOMS: atom_id res chain seq x y z
N TYR A 1 -12.31 7.92 10.84
CA TYR A 1 -11.07 8.15 10.05
C TYR A 1 -11.31 8.46 8.57
N GLY A 2 -12.30 7.86 7.89
CA GLY A 2 -12.64 8.23 6.50
C GLY A 2 -12.91 9.74 6.31
N CYS A 3 -13.68 10.36 7.22
CA CYS A 3 -13.92 11.80 7.20
C CYS A 3 -12.65 12.64 7.45
N ILE A 4 -11.65 12.11 8.16
CA ILE A 4 -10.37 12.80 8.42
C ILE A 4 -9.53 12.81 7.14
N ILE A 5 -9.45 11.68 6.43
CA ILE A 5 -8.79 11.59 5.13
C ILE A 5 -9.51 12.48 4.11
N ALA A 6 -10.83 12.45 4.06
CA ALA A 6 -11.63 13.31 3.19
C ALA A 6 -11.40 14.80 3.49
N SER A 7 -11.40 15.21 4.76
CA SER A 7 -11.09 16.58 5.15
C SER A 7 -9.67 17.00 4.79
N ILE A 8 -8.67 16.12 4.96
CA ILE A 8 -7.28 16.40 4.54
C ILE A 8 -7.18 16.52 3.02
N LEU A 9 -7.89 15.67 2.26
CA LEU A 9 -7.95 15.77 0.79
C LEU A 9 -8.63 17.05 0.32
N HIS A 10 -9.57 17.58 1.10
CA HIS A 10 -10.31 18.79 0.76
C HIS A 10 -9.58 20.10 1.15
N MET A 11 -8.47 20.03 1.90
CA MET A 11 -7.66 21.21 2.21
C MET A 11 -6.93 21.74 0.97
N ARG A 12 -7.13 23.03 0.67
CA ARG A 12 -6.48 23.71 -0.48
C ARG A 12 -4.99 24.05 -0.27
N SER A 13 -4.49 24.07 0.97
CA SER A 13 -3.09 24.43 1.27
C SER A 13 -2.20 23.19 1.40
N ALA A 14 -1.14 23.12 0.59
CA ALA A 14 -0.17 22.02 0.61
C ALA A 14 0.57 21.90 1.95
N GLU A 15 0.92 23.03 2.57
CA GLU A 15 1.56 23.09 3.90
C GLU A 15 0.61 22.54 5.00
N GLY A 16 -0.66 22.95 4.93
CA GLY A 16 -1.70 22.48 5.85
C GLY A 16 -1.99 20.99 5.68
N LYS A 17 -2.02 20.51 4.43
CA LYS A 17 -2.13 19.07 4.10
C LYS A 17 -0.99 18.28 4.71
N ARG A 18 0.27 18.71 4.51
CA ARG A 18 1.46 18.02 5.02
C ARG A 18 1.45 17.92 6.54
N LYS A 19 1.08 19.00 7.23
CA LYS A 19 0.98 19.04 8.69
C LYS A 19 -0.13 18.13 9.22
N ALA A 20 -1.33 18.19 8.64
CA ALA A 20 -2.45 17.34 9.03
C ALA A 20 -2.19 15.87 8.74
N PHE A 21 -1.54 15.55 7.61
CA PHE A 21 -1.15 14.19 7.26
C PHE A 21 -0.06 13.67 8.19
N SER A 22 0.94 14.47 8.56
CA SER A 22 1.98 14.07 9.52
C SER A 22 1.38 13.68 10.88
N THR A 23 0.43 14.47 11.38
CA THR A 23 -0.24 14.18 12.65
C THR A 23 -1.25 13.04 12.54
N CYS A 24 -2.05 12.93 11.47
CA CYS A 24 -3.04 11.86 11.34
C CYS A 24 -2.43 10.52 10.89
N SER A 25 -1.36 10.53 10.12
CA SER A 25 -0.71 9.32 9.62
C SER A 25 -0.11 8.50 10.76
N SER A 26 0.50 9.12 11.76
CA SER A 26 0.99 8.41 12.95
C SER A 26 -0.16 7.69 13.67
N HIS A 27 -1.29 8.37 13.88
CA HIS A 27 -2.50 7.76 14.46
C HIS A 27 -3.06 6.64 13.58
N LEU A 28 -3.12 6.83 12.25
CA LEU A 28 -3.57 5.82 11.31
C LEU A 28 -2.65 4.60 11.29
N ILE A 29 -1.34 4.79 11.39
CA ILE A 29 -0.36 3.71 11.44
C ILE A 29 -0.54 2.93 12.74
N VAL A 30 -0.63 3.60 13.89
CA VAL A 30 -0.83 2.93 15.18
C VAL A 30 -2.14 2.13 15.20
N VAL A 31 -3.25 2.74 14.77
CA VAL A 31 -4.55 2.06 14.67
C VAL A 31 -4.48 0.91 13.67
N SER A 32 -3.91 1.12 12.48
CA SER A 32 -3.81 0.07 11.47
C SER A 32 -2.93 -1.08 11.95
N VAL A 33 -1.78 -0.82 12.56
CA VAL A 33 -0.90 -1.85 13.09
C VAL A 33 -1.57 -2.59 14.23
N TYR A 34 -2.23 -1.88 15.15
CA TYR A 34 -2.93 -2.49 16.28
C TYR A 34 -4.09 -3.38 15.80
N TYR A 35 -5.00 -2.83 14.99
CA TYR A 35 -6.14 -3.58 14.46
C TYR A 35 -5.71 -4.67 13.48
N SER A 36 -4.68 -4.46 12.66
CA SER A 36 -4.15 -5.50 11.77
C SER A 36 -3.43 -6.59 12.56
N SER A 37 -2.80 -6.28 13.70
CA SER A 37 -2.17 -7.29 14.57
C SER A 37 -3.23 -8.10 15.30
N VAL A 38 -4.27 -7.45 15.83
CA VAL A 38 -5.43 -8.11 16.45
C VAL A 38 -6.18 -8.93 15.40
N PHE A 39 -6.43 -8.38 14.22
CA PHE A 39 -7.02 -9.10 13.10
C PHE A 39 -6.12 -10.25 12.67
N CYS A 40 -4.82 -10.05 12.51
CA CYS A 40 -3.88 -11.14 12.26
C CYS A 40 -3.67 -12.03 13.48
N ALA A 41 -4.23 -11.81 14.66
CA ALA A 41 -4.12 -12.74 15.79
C ALA A 41 -5.44 -13.48 16.04
N TYR A 42 -6.56 -12.86 15.69
CA TYR A 42 -7.91 -13.46 15.66
C TYR A 42 -8.15 -14.23 14.36
N VAL A 43 -7.65 -13.68 13.26
CA VAL A 43 -7.68 -14.22 11.90
C VAL A 43 -6.34 -14.84 11.49
N SER A 44 -5.22 -14.68 12.23
CA SER A 44 -4.27 -15.81 12.28
C SER A 44 -4.86 -16.77 13.25
N PRO A 45 -5.40 -17.87 12.77
CA PRO A 45 -5.95 -18.84 13.65
C PRO A 45 -4.73 -19.66 14.04
N ALA A 46 -4.66 -20.03 15.31
CA ALA A 46 -3.97 -21.26 15.68
C ALA A 46 -4.48 -22.49 14.88
N SER A 47 -5.50 -22.32 14.02
CA SER A 47 -6.07 -23.27 13.07
C SER A 47 -5.88 -23.00 11.56
N SER A 48 -5.18 -21.95 11.08
CA SER A 48 -5.01 -21.70 9.61
C SER A 48 -3.58 -21.61 9.13
N TYR A 49 -2.85 -22.70 9.37
CA TYR A 49 -1.97 -23.22 8.33
C TYR A 49 -2.84 -23.75 7.16
N SER A 50 -3.63 -22.87 6.55
CA SER A 50 -4.47 -23.25 5.41
C SER A 50 -3.56 -23.41 4.19
N PRO A 51 -3.60 -24.55 3.50
CA PRO A 51 -2.83 -24.75 2.27
C PRO A 51 -3.13 -23.66 1.23
N GLU A 52 -4.27 -22.98 1.30
CA GLU A 52 -4.60 -21.87 0.39
C GLU A 52 -3.74 -20.62 0.59
N ARG A 53 -3.39 -20.25 1.83
CA ARG A 53 -2.50 -19.10 2.11
C ARG A 53 -1.06 -19.41 1.70
N SER A 54 -0.60 -20.63 1.95
CA SER A 54 0.72 -21.11 1.50
C SER A 54 0.77 -21.20 -0.04
N LYS A 55 -0.29 -21.69 -0.68
CA LYS A 55 -0.42 -21.74 -2.13
C LYS A 55 -0.50 -20.35 -2.75
N PHE A 56 -1.28 -19.43 -2.18
CA PHE A 56 -1.36 -18.04 -2.66
C PHE A 56 0.00 -17.35 -2.52
N THR A 57 0.67 -17.52 -1.38
CA THR A 57 2.02 -16.99 -1.13
C THR A 57 3.03 -17.60 -2.11
N SER A 58 3.00 -18.92 -2.33
CA SER A 58 3.86 -19.63 -3.27
C SER A 58 3.63 -19.23 -4.73
N VAL A 59 2.37 -19.13 -5.18
CA VAL A 59 2.01 -18.67 -6.53
C VAL A 59 2.42 -17.21 -6.72
N LEU A 60 2.19 -16.35 -5.72
CA LEU A 60 2.67 -14.97 -5.75
C LEU A 60 4.18 -14.92 -5.92
N TYR A 61 4.96 -15.62 -5.10
CA TYR A 61 6.42 -15.61 -5.22
C TYR A 61 6.89 -16.23 -6.55
N SER A 62 6.19 -17.26 -7.06
CA SER A 62 6.50 -17.91 -8.34
C SER A 62 6.18 -17.04 -9.56
N VAL A 63 5.21 -16.12 -9.46
CA VAL A 63 4.86 -15.19 -10.55
C VAL A 63 5.63 -13.89 -10.41
N LEU A 64 5.80 -13.38 -9.18
CA LEU A 64 6.58 -12.17 -8.89
C LEU A 64 8.02 -12.33 -9.36
N SER A 65 8.68 -13.46 -9.06
CA SER A 65 10.08 -13.67 -9.44
C SER A 65 10.35 -13.48 -10.94
N PRO A 66 9.62 -14.12 -11.88
CA PRO A 66 9.83 -13.93 -13.32
C PRO A 66 9.22 -12.63 -13.86
N THR A 67 8.21 -12.03 -13.23
CA THR A 67 7.58 -10.78 -13.71
C THR A 67 8.32 -9.52 -13.26
N LEU A 68 9.06 -9.59 -12.15
CA LEU A 68 9.90 -8.50 -11.69
C LEU A 68 10.98 -8.14 -12.71
N ASN A 69 11.57 -9.12 -13.40
CA ASN A 69 12.57 -8.87 -14.44
C ASN A 69 11.99 -8.01 -15.59
N PRO A 70 10.92 -8.42 -16.31
CA PRO A 70 10.23 -7.60 -17.29
C PRO A 70 9.77 -6.25 -16.74
N LEU A 71 9.20 -6.20 -15.53
CA LEU A 71 8.76 -4.94 -14.93
C LEU A 71 9.91 -3.96 -14.72
N ILE A 72 11.07 -4.43 -14.24
CA ILE A 72 12.26 -3.60 -14.08
C ILE A 72 12.72 -3.07 -15.44
N TYR A 73 12.72 -3.89 -16.49
CA TYR A 73 13.09 -3.44 -17.85
C TYR A 73 12.07 -2.48 -18.45
N THR A 74 10.77 -2.75 -18.30
CA THR A 74 9.67 -1.90 -18.76
C THR A 74 9.71 -0.55 -18.04
N LEU A 75 9.94 -0.51 -16.72
CA LEU A 75 10.08 0.74 -15.96
C LEU A 75 11.39 1.47 -16.26
N ARG A 76 12.44 0.77 -16.68
CA ARG A 76 13.69 1.37 -17.16
C ARG A 76 13.56 1.97 -18.55
N ASN A 77 12.54 1.56 -19.33
CA ASN A 77 12.22 2.21 -20.59
C ASN A 77 11.84 3.67 -20.34
N LYS A 78 12.56 4.58 -20.99
CA LYS A 78 12.38 6.03 -20.84
C LYS A 78 10.97 6.48 -21.24
N ASP A 79 10.38 5.83 -22.24
CA ASP A 79 9.03 6.15 -22.73
C ASP A 79 7.96 5.76 -21.71
N VAL A 80 8.11 4.60 -21.09
CA VAL A 80 7.22 4.13 -20.03
C VAL A 80 7.39 4.96 -18.77
N LYS A 81 8.62 5.31 -18.39
CA LYS A 81 8.88 6.20 -17.24
C LYS A 81 8.28 7.59 -17.46
N LEU A 82 8.35 8.11 -18.69
CA LEU A 82 7.73 9.39 -19.05
C LEU A 82 6.20 9.30 -19.02
N ALA A 83 5.62 8.24 -19.57
CA ALA A 83 4.19 7.97 -19.51
C ALA A 83 3.71 7.82 -18.06
N LEU A 84 4.44 7.08 -17.22
CA LEU A 84 4.12 6.90 -15.81
C LEU A 84 4.21 8.21 -15.03
N ARG A 85 5.20 9.07 -15.31
CA ARG A 85 5.27 10.43 -14.73
C ARG A 85 4.09 11.31 -15.15
N ARG A 86 3.54 11.10 -16.35
CA ARG A 86 2.33 11.80 -16.83
C ARG A 86 1.04 11.22 -16.26
N LEU A 87 1.03 9.95 -15.86
CA LEU A 87 -0.11 9.26 -15.24
C LEU A 87 -0.15 9.36 -13.71
N LEU A 88 1.01 9.56 -13.07
CA LEU A 88 1.15 9.89 -11.64
C LEU A 88 1.56 11.37 -11.38
N PRO A 89 0.92 12.39 -11.99
CA PRO A 89 1.20 13.79 -11.70
C PRO A 89 0.41 14.31 -10.48
N SER A 90 -0.38 13.45 -9.82
CA SER A 90 -1.36 13.83 -8.81
C SER A 90 -1.02 13.36 -7.39
N PHE A 91 0.25 13.49 -7.00
CA PHE A 91 0.67 13.54 -5.59
C PHE A 91 1.57 14.74 -5.35
#